data_AF-A0AA87ZL58-F1
#
_entry.id   AF-A0AA87ZL58-F1
#
_cell.length_a   1.000
_cell.length_b   1.000
_cell.length_c   1.000
_cell.angle_alpha   90.00
_cell.angle_beta   90.00
_cell.angle_gamma   90.00
#
_symmetry.space_group_name_H-M   'P 1'
#
loop_
_entity.id
_entity.type
_entity.pdbx_description
1 polymer ?
#
loop_
_entity_poly.entity_id
_entity_poly.type
_entity_poly.pdbx_seq_one_letter_code
_entity_poly.pdbx_strand_id
1 'polypeptide(L)'
;MVMMGIEFTGTVPFSYVYLHGLIRDSQGRKMSKTLGNVIDPLDTIKEFGTDALRFTLALGTAGQDLNLSTERLTANKAFTNKLWNAGKFVLQNLPSQDEAAVWENINSFQFDTEESLQMLPLPECWVISKLHLLIDAVTASYDKYFFGDVGRETYDFFWADFADWYIEASKARLKHSGGHTVASVSQAVLLYVFQSILKLLHPFMPFVTEELWQALPNRQEALIVSPWPQTSLPRDSNSIKKFENLQALTRSIRNARAEYSVEPAKRISASIVANDEVIGYVSKEKEVLALLSRLDLQNVHFTNSPPANADQSVHLVAGEGLEAYLPLADMVDITAEVERLTKRLSKMQTEYQGLAARLSSPKFVEKAPEDIVRGVQEKAAETKEKITLTKNRLAFLKSTGEACSESLLPSVEKFSAMAFTERSKKQ
;
A
#
# COMPACT_ATOMS: atom_id res chain seq x y z
N MET A 1 -4.62 20.94 -45.66
CA MET A 1 -4.56 22.10 -44.74
C MET A 1 -3.29 22.91 -44.96
N VAL A 2 -2.09 22.35 -44.77
CA VAL A 2 -0.82 23.09 -44.92
C VAL A 2 -0.71 23.83 -46.26
N MET A 3 -0.87 23.11 -47.39
CA MET A 3 -0.81 23.70 -48.74
C MET A 3 -1.79 24.88 -48.91
N MET A 4 -3.06 24.69 -48.54
CA MET A 4 -4.11 25.72 -48.67
C MET A 4 -3.89 26.92 -47.73
N GLY A 5 -3.36 26.69 -46.52
CA GLY A 5 -3.04 27.77 -45.59
C GLY A 5 -1.93 28.66 -46.14
N ILE A 6 -0.86 28.07 -46.67
CA ILE A 6 0.24 28.83 -47.29
C ILE A 6 -0.26 29.58 -48.53
N GLU A 7 -1.05 28.93 -49.38
CA GLU A 7 -1.58 29.54 -50.62
C GLU A 7 -2.48 30.76 -50.32
N PHE A 8 -3.36 30.65 -49.32
CA PHE A 8 -4.36 31.69 -49.06
C PHE A 8 -3.97 32.71 -48.00
N THR A 9 -3.06 32.39 -47.09
CA THR A 9 -2.68 33.28 -45.98
C THR A 9 -1.20 33.59 -45.91
N GLY A 10 -0.36 32.93 -46.72
CA GLY A 10 1.10 33.09 -46.70
C GLY A 10 1.78 32.53 -45.44
N THR A 11 1.06 31.81 -44.58
CA THR A 11 1.56 31.30 -43.30
C THR A 11 1.12 29.86 -43.05
N VAL A 12 1.91 29.09 -42.29
CA VAL A 12 1.52 27.74 -41.87
C VAL A 12 0.36 27.82 -40.86
N PRO A 13 -0.72 27.03 -41.00
CA PRO A 13 -1.93 27.17 -40.18
C PRO A 13 -1.82 26.68 -38.73
N PHE A 14 -0.74 25.97 -38.37
CA PHE A 14 -0.47 25.47 -37.02
C PHE A 14 1.03 25.27 -36.81
N SER A 15 1.50 25.43 -35.57
CA SER A 15 2.91 25.26 -35.19
C SER A 15 3.26 23.83 -34.80
N TYR A 16 2.29 23.06 -34.30
CA TYR A 16 2.48 21.69 -33.81
C TYR A 16 1.41 20.76 -34.38
N VAL A 17 1.82 19.53 -34.73
CA VAL A 17 0.91 18.46 -35.16
C VAL A 17 1.10 17.28 -34.22
N TYR A 18 0.06 16.95 -33.47
CA TYR A 18 0.04 15.76 -32.61
C TYR A 18 -0.65 14.61 -33.35
N LEU A 19 0.13 13.58 -33.69
CA LEU A 19 -0.38 12.38 -34.36
C LEU A 19 -0.52 11.24 -33.34
N HIS A 20 -1.76 10.81 -33.08
CA HIS A 20 -2.05 9.66 -32.23
C HIS A 20 -2.24 8.39 -33.08
N GLY A 21 -1.98 7.23 -32.49
CA GLY A 21 -2.27 5.95 -33.14
C GLY A 21 -3.78 5.68 -33.27
N LEU A 22 -4.11 4.57 -33.92
CA LEU A 22 -5.48 4.10 -34.08
C LEU A 22 -5.93 3.32 -32.83
N ILE A 23 -7.22 3.43 -32.52
CA ILE A 23 -7.83 2.54 -31.54
C ILE A 23 -8.16 1.21 -32.22
N ARG A 24 -7.73 0.12 -31.60
CA ARG A 24 -7.93 -1.26 -32.04
C ARG A 24 -8.84 -2.00 -31.08
N ASP A 25 -9.43 -3.09 -31.54
CA ASP A 25 -10.18 -3.98 -30.65
C ASP A 25 -9.24 -4.70 -29.65
N SER A 26 -9.81 -5.48 -28.74
CA SER A 26 -9.07 -6.21 -27.72
C SER A 26 -8.06 -7.23 -28.28
N GLN A 27 -8.21 -7.62 -29.55
CA GLN A 27 -7.31 -8.54 -30.27
C GLN A 27 -6.29 -7.79 -31.15
N GLY A 28 -6.25 -6.46 -31.09
CA GLY A 28 -5.33 -5.64 -31.90
C GLY A 28 -5.74 -5.50 -33.37
N ARG A 29 -6.97 -5.85 -33.74
CA ARG A 29 -7.47 -5.65 -35.10
C ARG A 29 -8.00 -4.22 -35.23
N LYS A 30 -7.80 -3.62 -36.41
CA LYS A 30 -8.40 -2.32 -36.72
C LYS A 30 -9.91 -2.43 -36.60
N MET A 31 -10.54 -1.49 -35.89
CA MET A 31 -11.99 -1.44 -35.81
C MET A 31 -12.57 -1.06 -37.17
N SER A 32 -13.50 -1.87 -37.69
CA SER A 32 -14.24 -1.58 -38.92
C SER A 32 -15.66 -2.12 -38.84
N LYS A 33 -16.60 -1.36 -39.45
CA LYS A 33 -18.00 -1.79 -39.54
C LYS A 33 -18.14 -3.14 -40.25
N THR A 34 -17.26 -3.43 -41.21
CA THR A 34 -17.23 -4.68 -41.97
C THR A 34 -16.82 -5.90 -41.14
N LEU A 35 -15.95 -5.72 -40.14
CA LEU A 35 -15.53 -6.79 -39.23
C LEU A 35 -16.49 -6.95 -38.04
N GLY A 36 -17.46 -6.04 -37.88
CA GLY A 36 -18.40 -6.04 -36.75
C GLY A 36 -17.76 -5.81 -35.39
N ASN A 37 -16.50 -5.35 -35.35
CA ASN A 37 -15.72 -5.14 -34.12
C ASN A 37 -15.67 -3.66 -33.70
N VAL A 38 -16.59 -2.82 -34.19
CA VAL A 38 -16.69 -1.41 -33.79
C VAL A 38 -17.32 -1.34 -32.40
N ILE A 39 -16.66 -0.62 -31.51
CA ILE A 39 -17.19 -0.30 -30.19
C ILE A 39 -17.80 1.10 -30.26
N ASP A 40 -19.10 1.22 -29.95
CA ASP A 40 -19.74 2.53 -29.84
C ASP A 40 -19.28 3.22 -28.54
N PRO A 41 -18.74 4.45 -28.62
CA PRO A 41 -18.34 5.18 -27.43
C PRO A 41 -19.51 5.46 -26.47
N LEU A 42 -20.74 5.63 -26.96
CA LEU A 42 -21.91 5.89 -26.12
C LEU A 42 -22.32 4.66 -25.32
N ASP A 43 -22.25 3.47 -25.93
CA ASP A 43 -22.48 2.21 -25.21
C ASP A 43 -21.41 2.00 -24.14
N THR A 44 -20.15 2.29 -24.48
CA THR A 44 -19.02 2.22 -23.54
C THR A 44 -19.19 3.22 -22.39
N ILE A 45 -19.64 4.44 -22.67
CA ILE A 45 -19.94 5.45 -21.65
C ILE A 45 -21.06 4.98 -20.73
N LYS A 46 -22.12 4.39 -21.30
CA LYS A 46 -23.25 3.87 -20.52
C LYS A 46 -22.82 2.75 -19.56
N GLU A 47 -21.89 1.89 -19.99
CA GLU A 47 -21.42 0.76 -19.19
C GLU A 47 -20.32 1.13 -18.18
N PHE A 48 -19.33 1.93 -18.59
CA PHE A 48 -18.12 2.22 -17.81
C PHE A 48 -18.03 3.64 -17.26
N GLY A 49 -18.74 4.58 -17.85
CA GLY A 49 -18.67 6.02 -17.55
C GLY A 49 -17.71 6.78 -18.46
N THR A 50 -18.00 8.07 -18.68
CA THR A 50 -17.21 8.93 -19.57
C THR A 50 -15.76 9.09 -19.13
N ASP A 51 -15.52 9.29 -17.84
CA ASP A 51 -14.15 9.48 -17.33
C ASP A 51 -13.31 8.22 -17.48
N ALA A 52 -13.91 7.04 -17.26
CA ALA A 52 -13.20 5.77 -17.44
C ALA A 52 -12.77 5.58 -18.91
N LEU A 53 -13.67 5.88 -19.85
CA LEU A 53 -13.34 5.83 -21.28
C LEU A 53 -12.25 6.86 -21.63
N ARG A 54 -12.42 8.13 -21.25
CA ARG A 54 -11.45 9.20 -21.53
C ARG A 54 -10.08 8.88 -20.98
N PHE A 55 -10.01 8.48 -19.71
CA PHE A 55 -8.76 8.10 -19.07
C PHE A 55 -8.10 6.93 -19.81
N THR A 56 -8.87 5.89 -20.16
CA THR A 56 -8.35 4.74 -20.91
C THR A 56 -7.71 5.15 -22.24
N LEU A 57 -8.36 6.04 -23.00
CA LEU A 57 -7.86 6.50 -24.29
C LEU A 57 -6.64 7.43 -24.15
N ALA A 58 -6.66 8.31 -23.14
CA ALA A 58 -5.59 9.28 -22.91
C ALA A 58 -4.28 8.64 -22.41
N LEU A 59 -4.33 7.47 -21.79
CA LEU A 59 -3.15 6.69 -21.41
C LEU A 59 -2.39 6.07 -22.60
N GLY A 60 -2.89 6.25 -23.82
CA GLY A 60 -2.19 5.82 -25.04
C GLY A 60 -0.91 6.64 -25.29
N THR A 61 0.12 5.97 -25.78
CA THR A 61 1.38 6.62 -26.18
C THR A 61 1.23 7.25 -27.57
N ALA A 62 1.70 8.49 -27.73
CA ALA A 62 1.70 9.17 -29.02
C ALA A 62 2.35 8.31 -30.12
N GLY A 63 1.73 8.25 -31.29
CA GLY A 63 2.19 7.43 -32.43
C GLY A 63 2.04 5.91 -32.30
N GLN A 64 1.57 5.39 -31.15
CA GLN A 64 1.29 3.96 -30.99
C GLN A 64 -0.22 3.68 -30.98
N ASP A 65 -0.59 2.57 -31.61
CA ASP A 65 -1.98 2.10 -31.59
C ASP A 65 -2.35 1.60 -30.18
N LEU A 66 -3.58 1.87 -29.76
CA LEU A 66 -4.11 1.48 -28.46
C LEU A 66 -5.16 0.38 -28.63
N ASN A 67 -4.94 -0.76 -27.98
CA ASN A 67 -5.98 -1.80 -27.89
C ASN A 67 -6.96 -1.41 -26.78
N LEU A 68 -8.23 -1.23 -27.16
CA LEU A 68 -9.32 -1.00 -26.21
C LEU A 68 -9.82 -2.35 -25.70
N SER A 69 -9.42 -2.71 -24.48
CA SER A 69 -9.91 -3.90 -23.81
C SER A 69 -10.89 -3.55 -22.70
N THR A 70 -11.91 -4.40 -22.53
CA THR A 70 -12.89 -4.32 -21.44
C THR A 70 -12.21 -4.36 -20.06
N GLU A 71 -11.09 -5.06 -19.95
CA GLU A 71 -10.26 -5.12 -18.73
C GLU A 71 -9.72 -3.74 -18.34
N ARG A 72 -9.15 -2.99 -19.30
CA ARG A 72 -8.64 -1.63 -19.06
C ARG A 72 -9.77 -0.67 -18.68
N LEU A 73 -10.90 -0.75 -19.37
CA LEU A 73 -12.10 0.04 -19.05
C LEU A 73 -12.62 -0.27 -17.65
N THR A 74 -12.65 -1.55 -17.26
CA THR A 74 -13.08 -2.00 -15.93
C THR A 74 -12.12 -1.48 -14.85
N ALA A 75 -10.80 -1.57 -15.08
CA ALA A 75 -9.79 -1.04 -14.17
C ALA A 75 -9.94 0.48 -14.00
N ASN A 76 -10.13 1.22 -15.08
CA ASN A 76 -10.28 2.68 -15.04
C ASN A 76 -11.63 3.11 -14.44
N LYS A 77 -12.71 2.32 -14.58
CA LYS A 77 -13.95 2.49 -13.81
C LYS A 77 -13.71 2.28 -12.32
N ALA A 78 -12.94 1.26 -11.94
CA ALA A 78 -12.58 1.02 -10.55
C ALA A 78 -11.72 2.16 -9.98
N PHE A 79 -10.85 2.76 -10.79
CA PHE A 79 -10.11 3.97 -10.43
C PHE A 79 -11.03 5.16 -10.14
N THR A 80 -12.02 5.45 -11.01
CA THR A 80 -13.05 6.47 -10.74
C THR A 80 -13.73 6.25 -9.39
N ASN A 81 -14.11 5.00 -9.09
CA ASN A 81 -14.73 4.65 -7.80
C ASN A 81 -13.77 4.84 -6.61
N LYS A 82 -12.48 4.52 -6.78
CA LYS A 82 -11.46 4.73 -5.76
C LYS A 82 -11.26 6.23 -5.49
N LEU A 83 -11.23 7.06 -6.54
CA LEU A 83 -11.18 8.53 -6.43
C LEU A 83 -12.39 9.08 -5.68
N TRP A 84 -13.60 8.61 -6.01
CA TRP A 84 -14.82 8.96 -5.29
C TRP A 84 -14.77 8.58 -3.81
N ASN A 85 -14.28 7.38 -3.48
CA ASN A 85 -14.14 6.92 -2.10
C ASN A 85 -13.09 7.73 -1.32
N ALA A 86 -11.98 8.10 -1.95
CA ALA A 86 -10.99 8.99 -1.34
C ALA A 86 -11.58 10.37 -1.06
N GLY A 87 -12.34 10.94 -2.01
CA GLY A 87 -13.03 12.22 -1.81
C GLY A 87 -14.03 12.19 -0.66
N LYS A 88 -14.86 11.13 -0.57
CA LYS A 88 -15.74 10.94 0.59
C LYS A 88 -14.96 10.86 1.90
N PHE A 89 -13.85 10.14 1.94
CA PHE A 89 -13.01 10.06 3.13
C PHE A 89 -12.47 11.44 3.53
N VAL A 90 -11.94 12.21 2.58
CA VAL A 90 -11.47 13.57 2.85
C VAL A 90 -12.61 14.42 3.42
N LEU A 91 -13.75 14.50 2.73
CA LEU A 91 -14.90 15.29 3.16
C LEU A 91 -15.43 14.91 4.55
N GLN A 92 -15.51 13.62 4.86
CA GLN A 92 -15.97 13.13 6.16
C GLN A 92 -15.04 13.46 7.32
N ASN A 93 -13.77 13.75 7.04
CA ASN A 93 -12.76 14.06 8.05
C ASN A 93 -12.41 15.55 8.09
N LEU A 94 -13.05 16.40 7.28
CA LEU A 94 -12.94 17.85 7.40
C LEU A 94 -13.90 18.38 8.48
N PRO A 95 -13.57 19.50 9.13
CA PRO A 95 -14.44 20.10 10.15
C PRO A 95 -15.75 20.60 9.53
N SER A 96 -16.76 20.81 10.38
CA SER A 96 -18.04 21.36 9.94
C SER A 96 -17.85 22.79 9.40
N GLN A 97 -18.68 23.23 8.45
CA GLN A 97 -18.58 24.59 7.88
C GLN A 97 -18.74 25.70 8.93
N ASP A 98 -19.51 25.43 9.98
CA ASP A 98 -19.79 26.39 11.05
C ASP A 98 -18.60 26.60 12.01
N GLU A 99 -17.53 25.79 11.91
CA GLU A 99 -16.34 25.86 12.75
C GLU A 99 -15.30 26.85 12.17
N ALA A 100 -15.68 28.13 12.07
CA ALA A 100 -14.87 29.17 11.42
C ALA A 100 -13.41 29.23 11.93
N ALA A 101 -13.18 29.15 13.24
CA ALA A 101 -11.84 29.17 13.82
C ALA A 101 -10.96 27.97 13.41
N VAL A 102 -11.56 26.80 13.21
CA VAL A 102 -10.83 25.60 12.73
C VAL A 102 -10.50 25.75 11.26
N TRP A 103 -11.42 26.30 10.46
CA TRP A 103 -11.17 26.63 9.06
C TRP A 103 -10.09 27.70 8.87
N GLU A 104 -10.07 28.74 9.71
CA GLU A 104 -9.00 29.74 9.70
C GLU A 104 -7.64 29.09 9.95
N ASN A 105 -7.55 28.15 10.90
CA ASN A 105 -6.33 27.40 11.14
C ASN A 105 -5.94 26.51 9.94
N ILE A 106 -6.86 25.70 9.41
CA ILE A 106 -6.60 24.85 8.24
C ILE A 106 -6.14 25.66 7.04
N ASN A 107 -6.78 26.80 6.78
CA ASN A 107 -6.45 27.68 5.65
C ASN A 107 -5.15 28.48 5.87
N SER A 108 -4.65 28.56 7.11
CA SER A 108 -3.39 29.24 7.43
C SER A 108 -2.15 28.44 7.02
N PHE A 109 -2.29 27.11 6.83
CA PHE A 109 -1.19 26.27 6.40
C PHE A 109 -0.81 26.56 4.94
N GLN A 110 0.48 26.85 4.74
CA GLN A 110 1.09 27.02 3.43
C GLN A 110 2.22 25.99 3.26
N PHE A 111 2.38 25.47 2.04
CA PHE A 111 3.31 24.40 1.72
C PHE A 111 4.34 24.83 0.66
N ASP A 112 4.65 26.12 0.61
CA ASP A 112 5.44 26.79 -0.43
C ASP A 112 6.84 27.22 0.03
N THR A 113 7.20 26.97 1.29
CA THR A 113 8.54 27.26 1.85
C THR A 113 9.18 26.00 2.47
N GLU A 114 10.52 25.93 2.51
CA GLU A 114 11.21 24.78 3.12
C GLU A 114 10.91 24.71 4.63
N GLU A 115 10.81 25.85 5.29
CA GLU A 115 10.49 25.97 6.72
C GLU A 115 9.11 25.39 7.04
N SER A 116 8.10 25.65 6.19
CA SER A 116 6.76 25.13 6.44
C SER A 116 6.71 23.60 6.33
N LEU A 117 7.48 23.01 5.42
CA LEU A 117 7.60 21.56 5.27
C LEU A 117 8.34 20.92 6.45
N GLN A 118 9.39 21.55 6.98
CA GLN A 118 10.17 21.01 8.10
C GLN A 118 9.36 20.97 9.42
N MET A 119 8.34 21.80 9.55
CA MET A 119 7.44 21.81 10.71
C MET A 119 6.38 20.70 10.65
N LEU A 120 6.20 20.05 9.49
CA LEU A 120 5.21 19.00 9.34
C LEU A 120 5.66 17.69 9.99
N PRO A 121 4.72 16.90 10.53
CA PRO A 121 5.02 15.53 10.89
C PRO A 121 5.46 14.72 9.67
N LEU A 122 6.14 13.60 9.91
CA LEU A 122 6.84 12.87 8.85
C LEU A 122 5.91 12.42 7.69
N PRO A 123 4.72 11.82 7.93
CA PRO A 123 3.83 11.39 6.84
C PRO A 123 3.32 12.56 5.99
N GLU A 124 3.00 13.68 6.63
CA GLU A 124 2.55 14.92 6.00
C GLU A 124 3.64 15.56 5.12
N CYS A 125 4.86 15.69 5.66
CA CYS A 125 6.02 16.22 4.92
C CYS A 125 6.35 15.34 3.71
N TRP A 126 6.29 14.02 3.89
CA TRP A 126 6.55 13.04 2.84
C TRP A 126 5.58 13.17 1.67
N VAL A 127 4.27 13.14 1.93
CA VAL A 127 3.28 13.13 0.84
C VAL A 127 3.29 14.45 0.06
N ILE A 128 3.55 15.58 0.73
CA ILE A 128 3.70 16.89 0.09
C ILE A 128 4.97 16.91 -0.78
N SER A 129 6.09 16.43 -0.26
CA SER A 129 7.34 16.38 -1.03
C SER A 129 7.20 15.49 -2.27
N LYS A 130 6.48 14.37 -2.16
CA LYS A 130 6.14 13.49 -3.30
C LYS A 130 5.18 14.16 -4.29
N LEU A 131 4.19 14.90 -3.82
CA LEU A 131 3.28 15.66 -4.66
C LEU A 131 4.00 16.75 -5.45
N HIS A 132 4.91 17.51 -4.84
CA HIS A 132 5.67 18.55 -5.53
C HIS A 132 6.57 17.95 -6.62
N LEU A 133 7.21 16.80 -6.33
CA LEU A 133 7.93 16.03 -7.35
C LEU A 133 7.03 15.59 -8.50
N LEU A 134 5.82 15.11 -8.20
CA LEU A 134 4.83 14.74 -9.20
C LEU A 134 4.46 15.95 -10.07
N ILE A 135 4.12 17.09 -9.46
CA ILE A 135 3.70 18.30 -10.18
C ILE A 135 4.77 18.73 -11.19
N ASP A 136 6.05 18.75 -10.79
CA ASP A 136 7.14 19.09 -11.70
C ASP A 136 7.28 18.07 -12.85
N ALA A 137 7.23 16.77 -12.53
CA ALA A 137 7.36 15.70 -13.51
C ALA A 137 6.22 15.72 -14.54
N VAL A 138 4.97 15.78 -14.07
CA VAL A 138 3.80 15.77 -14.95
C VAL A 138 3.67 17.06 -15.74
N THR A 139 4.05 18.22 -15.18
CA THR A 139 4.07 19.48 -15.95
C THR A 139 5.07 19.39 -17.09
N ALA A 140 6.28 18.87 -16.84
CA ALA A 140 7.29 18.66 -17.88
C ALA A 140 6.84 17.65 -18.95
N SER A 141 6.12 16.59 -18.57
CA SER A 141 5.52 15.63 -19.51
C SER A 141 4.38 16.25 -20.31
N TYR A 142 3.57 17.11 -19.68
CA TYR A 142 2.47 17.82 -20.33
C TYR A 142 2.98 18.78 -21.41
N ASP A 143 4.03 19.56 -21.12
CA ASP A 143 4.67 20.49 -22.06
C ASP A 143 5.28 19.78 -23.27
N LYS A 144 5.64 18.49 -23.11
CA LYS A 144 6.15 17.62 -24.18
C LYS A 144 5.05 16.85 -24.92
N TYR A 145 3.78 17.09 -24.61
CA TYR A 145 2.63 16.35 -25.13
C TYR A 145 2.61 14.86 -24.77
N PHE A 146 3.28 14.45 -23.69
CA PHE A 146 3.28 13.09 -23.16
C PHE A 146 2.10 12.87 -22.20
N PHE A 147 0.88 13.07 -22.71
CA PHE A 147 -0.35 13.01 -21.92
C PHE A 147 -0.60 11.66 -21.23
N GLY A 148 -0.19 10.56 -21.88
CA GLY A 148 -0.32 9.23 -21.31
C GLY A 148 0.56 9.03 -20.07
N ASP A 149 1.74 9.65 -20.04
CA ASP A 149 2.65 9.60 -18.90
C ASP A 149 2.11 10.46 -17.75
N VAL A 150 1.58 11.65 -18.04
CA VAL A 150 0.88 12.50 -17.06
C VAL A 150 -0.23 11.73 -16.34
N GLY A 151 -1.11 11.08 -17.10
CA GLY A 151 -2.21 10.31 -16.55
C GLY A 151 -1.72 9.14 -15.68
N ARG A 152 -0.68 8.42 -16.13
CA ARG A 152 -0.13 7.26 -15.43
C ARG A 152 0.59 7.65 -14.14
N GLU A 153 1.47 8.64 -14.18
CA GLU A 153 2.19 9.14 -13.01
C GLU A 153 1.22 9.68 -11.95
N THR A 154 0.17 10.40 -12.38
CA THR A 154 -0.87 10.90 -11.46
C THR A 154 -1.69 9.75 -10.85
N TYR A 155 -2.03 8.73 -11.64
CA TYR A 155 -2.69 7.51 -11.16
C TYR A 155 -1.83 6.78 -10.14
N ASP A 156 -0.55 6.57 -10.45
CA ASP A 156 0.39 5.86 -9.59
C ASP A 156 0.57 6.60 -8.26
N PHE A 157 0.73 7.93 -8.27
CA PHE A 157 0.79 8.71 -7.04
C PHE A 157 -0.52 8.64 -6.23
N PHE A 158 -1.68 8.82 -6.87
CA PHE A 158 -2.96 8.75 -6.16
C PHE A 158 -3.13 7.38 -5.49
N TRP A 159 -2.82 6.30 -6.20
CA TRP A 159 -3.05 4.96 -5.69
C TRP A 159 -1.99 4.56 -4.67
N ALA A 160 -0.73 4.58 -5.09
CA ALA A 160 0.39 4.03 -4.34
C ALA A 160 0.78 4.94 -3.18
N ASP A 161 0.82 6.26 -3.34
CA ASP A 161 1.30 7.16 -2.28
C ASP A 161 0.14 7.73 -1.45
N PHE A 162 -0.88 8.29 -2.10
CA PHE A 162 -1.98 8.96 -1.40
C PHE A 162 -2.96 7.97 -0.75
N ALA A 163 -3.53 7.06 -1.52
CA ALA A 163 -4.60 6.19 -1.03
C ALA A 163 -4.11 5.05 -0.12
N ASP A 164 -3.04 4.36 -0.52
CA ASP A 164 -2.55 3.19 0.21
C ASP A 164 -1.72 3.53 1.46
N TRP A 165 -1.08 4.70 1.48
CA TRP A 165 -0.24 5.14 2.60
C TRP A 165 -0.77 6.38 3.32
N TYR A 166 -0.89 7.53 2.64
CA TYR A 166 -1.18 8.77 3.36
C TYR A 166 -2.58 8.80 3.98
N ILE A 167 -3.62 8.37 3.25
CA ILE A 167 -4.97 8.22 3.80
C ILE A 167 -4.97 7.27 5.00
N GLU A 168 -4.25 6.15 4.93
CA GLU A 168 -4.20 5.20 6.04
C GLU A 168 -3.40 5.73 7.25
N ALA A 169 -2.32 6.48 7.01
CA ALA A 169 -1.51 7.10 8.05
C ALA A 169 -2.27 8.23 8.76
N SER A 170 -2.96 9.10 8.01
CA SER A 170 -3.75 10.20 8.56
C SER A 170 -4.85 9.73 9.52
N LYS A 171 -5.41 8.53 9.33
CA LYS A 171 -6.39 7.94 10.25
C LYS A 171 -5.86 7.79 11.69
N ALA A 172 -4.56 7.62 11.89
CA ALA A 172 -3.99 7.55 13.24
C ALA A 172 -4.21 8.88 13.98
N ARG A 173 -3.93 9.99 13.30
CA ARG A 173 -4.01 11.36 13.83
C ARG A 173 -5.45 11.88 13.93
N LEU A 174 -6.30 11.52 12.98
CA LEU A 174 -7.72 11.91 12.96
C LEU A 174 -8.56 11.20 14.03
N LYS A 175 -8.13 10.03 14.53
CA LYS A 175 -8.85 9.27 15.56
C LYS A 175 -8.43 9.60 17.00
N HIS A 176 -7.20 10.05 17.22
CA HIS A 176 -6.64 10.32 18.54
C HIS A 176 -6.74 11.81 18.95
N SER A 177 -7.67 12.56 18.36
CA SER A 177 -7.77 14.02 18.53
C SER A 177 -8.31 14.42 19.91
N GLY A 178 -7.51 14.22 20.96
CA GLY A 178 -7.60 14.94 22.23
C GLY A 178 -6.98 16.34 22.18
N GLY A 179 -6.33 16.71 21.06
CA GLY A 179 -5.79 18.03 20.79
C GLY A 179 -6.13 18.50 19.37
N HIS A 180 -6.78 19.65 19.25
CA HIS A 180 -7.32 20.18 17.99
C HIS A 180 -6.25 20.49 16.92
N THR A 181 -4.98 20.72 17.29
CA THR A 181 -3.95 21.24 16.37
C THR A 181 -3.37 20.21 15.40
N VAL A 182 -3.03 19.00 15.85
CA VAL A 182 -2.42 17.95 14.99
C VAL A 182 -3.43 17.41 13.98
N ALA A 183 -4.71 17.34 14.36
CA ALA A 183 -5.79 16.98 13.45
C ALA A 183 -5.92 18.02 12.31
N SER A 184 -5.83 19.32 12.62
CA SER A 184 -5.88 20.39 11.62
C SER A 184 -4.74 20.31 10.60
N VAL A 185 -3.53 19.91 11.01
CA VAL A 185 -2.41 19.71 10.07
C VAL A 185 -2.75 18.59 9.08
N SER A 186 -3.14 17.40 9.56
CA SER A 186 -3.48 16.28 8.67
C SER A 186 -4.67 16.61 7.76
N GLN A 187 -5.67 17.35 8.25
CA GLN A 187 -6.80 17.84 7.47
C GLN A 187 -6.37 18.81 6.36
N ALA A 188 -5.51 19.78 6.68
CA ALA A 188 -4.98 20.73 5.71
C ALA A 188 -4.18 20.03 4.61
N VAL A 189 -3.32 19.07 4.98
CA VAL A 189 -2.51 18.31 4.02
C VAL A 189 -3.38 17.36 3.18
N LEU A 190 -4.36 16.67 3.77
CA LEU A 190 -5.33 15.86 3.01
C LEU A 190 -6.07 16.70 1.97
N LEU A 191 -6.53 17.88 2.37
CA LEU A 191 -7.25 18.80 1.50
C LEU A 191 -6.34 19.32 0.37
N TYR A 192 -5.13 19.77 0.69
CA TYR A 192 -4.17 20.30 -0.29
C TYR A 192 -3.75 19.24 -1.33
N VAL A 193 -3.39 18.04 -0.86
CA VAL A 193 -2.97 16.95 -1.75
C VAL A 193 -4.13 16.51 -2.64
N PHE A 194 -5.32 16.34 -2.07
CA PHE A 194 -6.49 15.91 -2.84
C PHE A 194 -6.90 16.96 -3.89
N GLN A 195 -6.90 18.25 -3.54
CA GLN A 195 -7.14 19.33 -4.50
C GLN A 195 -6.17 19.30 -5.68
N SER A 196 -4.89 19.08 -5.39
CA SER A 196 -3.85 19.01 -6.42
C SER A 196 -4.04 17.81 -7.33
N ILE A 197 -4.38 16.64 -6.76
CA ILE A 197 -4.73 15.44 -7.55
C ILE A 197 -5.93 15.72 -8.47
N LEU A 198 -6.98 16.36 -7.97
CA LEU A 198 -8.15 16.69 -8.79
C LEU A 198 -7.76 17.60 -9.97
N LYS A 199 -6.95 18.64 -9.73
CA LYS A 199 -6.43 19.51 -10.80
C LYS A 199 -5.63 18.75 -11.85
N LEU A 200 -4.72 17.86 -11.43
CA LEU A 200 -3.89 17.07 -12.34
C LEU A 200 -4.71 16.06 -13.16
N LEU A 201 -5.75 15.47 -12.57
CA LEU A 201 -6.62 14.51 -13.24
C LEU A 201 -7.71 15.16 -14.11
N HIS A 202 -8.08 16.42 -13.85
CA HIS A 202 -9.22 17.07 -14.52
C HIS A 202 -9.16 17.07 -16.05
N PRO A 203 -8.00 17.28 -16.71
CA PRO A 203 -7.90 17.16 -18.17
C PRO A 203 -8.30 15.78 -18.71
N PHE A 204 -8.22 14.74 -17.89
CA PHE A 204 -8.49 13.36 -18.26
C PHE A 204 -9.85 12.85 -17.79
N MET A 205 -10.24 13.24 -16.58
CA MET A 205 -11.44 12.75 -15.87
C MET A 205 -12.31 13.92 -15.37
N PRO A 206 -12.82 14.79 -16.25
CA PRO A 206 -13.40 16.06 -15.83
C PRO A 206 -14.69 15.91 -15.03
N PHE A 207 -15.50 14.86 -15.21
CA PHE A 207 -16.82 14.81 -14.57
C PHE A 207 -16.70 14.47 -13.08
N VAL A 208 -16.04 13.37 -12.75
CA VAL A 208 -15.82 12.95 -11.35
C VAL A 208 -14.96 13.96 -10.60
N THR A 209 -13.96 14.55 -11.25
CA THR A 209 -13.08 15.53 -10.59
C THR A 209 -13.79 16.84 -10.31
N GLU A 210 -14.64 17.31 -11.23
CA GLU A 210 -15.48 18.49 -11.02
C GLU A 210 -16.49 18.24 -9.90
N GLU A 211 -17.20 17.11 -9.91
CA GLU A 211 -18.18 16.79 -8.85
C GLU A 211 -17.53 16.74 -7.47
N LEU A 212 -16.37 16.09 -7.35
CA LEU A 212 -15.61 16.03 -6.11
C LEU A 212 -15.07 17.40 -5.70
N TRP A 213 -14.67 18.23 -6.67
CA TRP A 213 -14.22 19.59 -6.42
C TRP A 213 -15.34 20.46 -5.89
N GLN A 214 -16.53 20.43 -6.49
CA GLN A 214 -17.70 21.20 -6.03
C GLN A 214 -18.16 20.80 -4.62
N ALA A 215 -17.94 19.55 -4.24
CA ALA A 215 -18.23 19.08 -2.88
C ALA A 215 -17.23 19.58 -1.83
N LEU A 216 -16.04 20.05 -2.24
CA LEU A 216 -15.05 20.58 -1.30
C LEU A 216 -15.52 21.91 -0.67
N PRO A 217 -15.10 22.18 0.58
CA PRO A 217 -15.45 23.41 1.30
C PRO A 217 -14.93 24.67 0.61
N ASN A 218 -15.65 25.78 0.79
CA ASN A 218 -15.26 27.12 0.34
C ASN A 218 -14.96 27.22 -1.17
N ARG A 219 -15.78 26.55 -1.99
CA ARG A 219 -15.63 26.56 -3.46
C ARG A 219 -16.57 27.56 -4.10
N GLN A 220 -15.97 28.47 -4.87
CA GLN A 220 -16.68 29.54 -5.58
C GLN A 220 -16.63 29.36 -7.10
N GLU A 221 -15.64 28.63 -7.61
CA GLU A 221 -15.40 28.46 -9.03
C GLU A 221 -15.26 26.99 -9.43
N ALA A 222 -15.57 26.71 -10.70
CA ALA A 222 -15.41 25.40 -11.31
C ALA A 222 -13.94 24.98 -11.38
N LEU A 223 -13.68 23.68 -11.30
CA LEU A 223 -12.32 23.14 -11.42
C LEU A 223 -11.74 23.45 -12.80
N ILE A 224 -12.57 23.43 -13.84
CA ILE A 224 -12.14 23.71 -15.22
C ILE A 224 -11.49 25.09 -15.43
N VAL A 225 -11.82 26.09 -14.60
CA VAL A 225 -11.22 27.45 -14.66
C VAL A 225 -10.09 27.65 -13.64
N SER A 226 -9.82 26.64 -12.81
CA SER A 226 -8.77 26.73 -11.80
C SER A 226 -7.38 26.72 -12.43
N PRO A 227 -6.41 27.44 -11.83
CA PRO A 227 -5.04 27.43 -12.31
C PRO A 227 -4.40 26.05 -12.09
N TRP A 228 -3.56 25.67 -13.06
CA TRP A 228 -2.65 24.53 -12.95
C TRP A 228 -1.77 24.66 -11.69
N PRO A 229 -1.42 23.55 -11.01
CA PRO A 229 -0.55 23.62 -9.84
C PRO A 229 0.79 24.28 -10.13
N GLN A 230 1.31 25.04 -9.16
CA GLN A 230 2.60 25.71 -9.28
C GLN A 230 3.75 24.70 -9.24
N THR A 231 4.74 24.88 -10.11
CA THR A 231 5.97 24.08 -10.16
C THR A 231 7.08 24.69 -9.30
N SER A 232 8.17 23.94 -9.11
CA SER A 232 9.35 24.37 -8.34
C SER A 232 9.06 24.68 -6.86
N LEU A 233 8.10 23.95 -6.28
CA LEU A 233 7.79 24.01 -4.85
C LEU A 233 8.86 23.27 -4.03
N PRO A 234 9.07 23.65 -2.75
CA PRO A 234 10.09 23.04 -1.90
C PRO A 234 9.81 21.54 -1.66
N ARG A 235 10.85 20.77 -1.37
CA ARG A 235 10.74 19.33 -1.13
C ARG A 235 11.74 18.90 -0.07
N ASP A 236 11.34 18.02 0.82
CA ASP A 236 12.25 17.41 1.78
C ASP A 236 12.63 15.99 1.33
N SER A 237 13.83 15.86 0.74
CA SER A 237 14.34 14.54 0.34
C SER A 237 14.62 13.62 1.53
N ASN A 238 14.83 14.19 2.72
CA ASN A 238 15.06 13.41 3.94
C ASN A 238 13.76 12.79 4.44
N SER A 239 12.65 13.55 4.47
CA SER A 239 11.33 13.00 4.82
C SER A 239 10.95 11.84 3.90
N ILE A 240 11.26 11.92 2.61
CA ILE A 240 11.03 10.84 1.65
C ILE A 240 11.74 9.56 2.06
N LYS A 241 13.05 9.63 2.27
CA LYS A 241 13.84 8.45 2.69
C LYS A 241 13.35 7.87 4.01
N LYS A 242 13.11 8.72 5.01
CA LYS A 242 12.65 8.32 6.35
C LYS A 242 11.30 7.63 6.31
N PHE A 243 10.34 8.17 5.56
CA PHE A 243 9.02 7.55 5.44
C PHE A 243 9.07 6.28 4.59
N GLU A 244 9.84 6.23 3.51
CA GLU A 244 10.07 5.01 2.72
C GLU A 244 10.69 3.89 3.57
N ASN A 245 11.59 4.22 4.52
CA ASN A 245 12.12 3.25 5.48
C ASN A 245 11.01 2.71 6.42
N LEU A 246 10.13 3.59 6.92
CA LEU A 246 8.94 3.19 7.71
C LEU A 246 7.97 2.32 6.89
N GLN A 247 7.77 2.63 5.60
CA GLN A 247 6.97 1.82 4.69
C GLN A 247 7.59 0.43 4.50
N ALA A 248 8.91 0.35 4.30
CA ALA A 248 9.62 -0.91 4.18
C ALA A 248 9.44 -1.79 5.42
N LEU A 249 9.64 -1.23 6.62
CA LEU A 249 9.40 -1.93 7.88
C LEU A 249 7.95 -2.43 7.99
N THR A 250 6.99 -1.56 7.69
CA THR A 250 5.55 -1.90 7.74
C THR A 250 5.20 -3.03 6.78
N ARG A 251 5.76 -3.02 5.56
CA ARG A 251 5.58 -4.11 4.58
C ARG A 251 6.19 -5.41 5.11
N SER A 252 7.40 -5.36 5.67
CA SER A 252 8.06 -6.54 6.27
C SER A 252 7.21 -7.15 7.39
N ILE A 253 6.65 -6.32 8.29
CA ILE A 253 5.75 -6.80 9.36
C ILE A 253 4.47 -7.42 8.78
N ARG A 254 3.84 -6.77 7.80
CA ARG A 254 2.62 -7.32 7.14
C ARG A 254 2.90 -8.65 6.43
N ASN A 255 4.05 -8.77 5.77
CA ASN A 255 4.47 -10.00 5.10
C ASN A 255 4.71 -11.12 6.10
N ALA A 256 5.41 -10.84 7.21
CA ALA A 256 5.60 -11.80 8.30
C ALA A 256 4.25 -12.25 8.88
N ARG A 257 3.31 -11.33 9.11
CA ARG A 257 1.97 -11.69 9.57
C ARG A 257 1.23 -12.60 8.59
N ALA A 258 1.33 -12.34 7.30
CA ALA A 258 0.71 -13.18 6.27
C ALA A 258 1.35 -14.57 6.20
N GLU A 259 2.69 -14.64 6.23
CA GLU A 259 3.45 -15.88 6.23
C GLU A 259 3.08 -16.76 7.43
N TYR A 260 2.97 -16.16 8.61
CA TYR A 260 2.62 -16.86 9.86
C TYR A 260 1.09 -17.03 10.03
N SER A 261 0.29 -16.68 9.02
CA SER A 261 -1.17 -16.80 9.04
C SER A 261 -1.84 -16.10 10.24
N VAL A 262 -1.25 -14.99 10.71
CA VAL A 262 -1.78 -14.21 11.84
C VAL A 262 -3.11 -13.61 11.44
N GLU A 263 -4.12 -13.71 12.31
CA GLU A 263 -5.44 -13.13 12.05
C GLU A 263 -5.35 -11.63 11.70
N PRO A 264 -6.07 -11.14 10.67
CA PRO A 264 -5.94 -9.75 10.20
C PRO A 264 -6.23 -8.67 11.26
N ALA A 265 -7.10 -8.97 12.23
CA ALA A 265 -7.50 -8.03 13.29
C ALA A 265 -6.63 -8.12 14.55
N LYS A 266 -5.89 -9.22 14.76
CA LYS A 266 -5.11 -9.47 15.97
C LYS A 266 -4.00 -8.43 16.12
N ARG A 267 -3.88 -7.79 17.28
CA ARG A 267 -2.75 -6.91 17.58
C ARG A 267 -1.60 -7.73 18.16
N ILE A 268 -0.37 -7.44 17.74
CA ILE A 268 0.85 -8.11 18.21
C ILE A 268 1.84 -7.10 18.76
N SER A 269 2.64 -7.48 19.75
CA SER A 269 3.74 -6.65 20.23
C SER A 269 4.89 -6.60 19.21
N ALA A 270 5.76 -5.58 19.35
CA ALA A 270 6.97 -5.47 18.55
C ALA A 270 8.07 -4.73 19.32
N SER A 271 9.31 -5.21 19.18
CA SER A 271 10.50 -4.44 19.57
C SER A 271 11.18 -3.92 18.31
N ILE A 272 11.26 -2.60 18.18
CA ILE A 272 11.88 -1.91 17.06
C ILE A 272 13.30 -1.54 17.45
N VAL A 273 14.28 -1.99 16.67
CA VAL A 273 15.70 -1.81 16.97
C VAL A 273 16.37 -1.02 15.87
N ALA A 274 17.04 0.08 16.22
CA ALA A 274 17.84 0.86 15.28
C ALA A 274 18.82 1.78 16.04
N ASN A 275 19.56 2.62 15.31
CA ASN A 275 20.34 3.70 15.93
C ASN A 275 19.44 4.85 16.44
N ASP A 276 20.02 5.77 17.22
CA ASP A 276 19.29 6.89 17.85
C ASP A 276 18.62 7.82 16.82
N GLU A 277 19.25 8.03 15.66
CA GLU A 277 18.69 8.88 14.60
C GLU A 277 17.39 8.27 14.06
N VAL A 278 17.41 6.97 13.76
CA VAL A 278 16.27 6.24 13.21
C VAL A 278 15.15 6.12 14.24
N ILE A 279 15.48 5.73 15.47
CA ILE A 279 14.50 5.69 16.57
C ILE A 279 13.89 7.08 16.78
N GLY A 280 14.67 8.15 16.67
CA GLY A 280 14.23 9.52 16.87
C GLY A 280 13.07 9.96 15.98
N TYR A 281 12.99 9.46 14.73
CA TYR A 281 11.85 9.76 13.84
C TYR A 281 10.78 8.66 13.86
N VAL A 282 11.15 7.37 13.93
CA VAL A 282 10.15 6.28 13.91
C VAL A 282 9.29 6.30 15.18
N SER A 283 9.88 6.61 16.34
CA SER A 283 9.15 6.65 17.62
C SER A 283 8.09 7.76 17.67
N LYS A 284 8.32 8.90 17.00
CA LYS A 284 7.32 9.96 16.85
C LYS A 284 6.11 9.51 16.03
N GLU A 285 6.31 8.53 15.15
CA GLU A 285 5.30 7.95 14.27
C GLU A 285 4.77 6.60 14.78
N LYS A 286 4.94 6.31 16.08
CA LYS A 286 4.53 5.04 16.71
C LYS A 286 3.06 4.69 16.44
N GLU A 287 2.16 5.67 16.49
CA GLU A 287 0.73 5.45 16.23
C GLU A 287 0.44 5.04 14.79
N VAL A 288 1.12 5.68 13.83
CA VAL A 288 1.04 5.36 12.40
C VAL A 288 1.56 3.95 12.17
N LEU A 289 2.76 3.64 12.67
CA LEU A 289 3.37 2.32 12.55
C LEU A 289 2.46 1.23 13.15
N ALA A 290 1.93 1.46 14.35
CA ALA A 290 1.05 0.50 15.01
C ALA A 290 -0.27 0.31 14.26
N LEU A 291 -0.87 1.38 13.74
CA LEU A 291 -2.11 1.30 12.96
C LEU A 291 -1.90 0.49 11.67
N LEU A 292 -0.86 0.83 10.90
CA LEU A 292 -0.59 0.26 9.59
C LEU A 292 -0.11 -1.20 9.68
N SER A 293 0.65 -1.55 10.72
CA SER A 293 1.20 -2.90 10.91
C SER A 293 0.35 -3.80 11.81
N ARG A 294 -0.78 -3.29 12.32
CA ARG A 294 -1.64 -3.98 13.31
C ARG A 294 -0.87 -4.38 14.58
N LEU A 295 -0.02 -3.49 15.07
CA LEU A 295 0.68 -3.69 16.34
C LEU A 295 -0.16 -3.21 17.52
N ASP A 296 0.12 -3.76 18.69
CA ASP A 296 -0.40 -3.28 19.96
C ASP A 296 0.36 -2.01 20.39
N LEU A 297 -0.32 -0.87 20.37
CA LEU A 297 0.27 0.44 20.65
C LEU A 297 0.97 0.50 22.02
N GLN A 298 0.48 -0.23 23.02
CA GLN A 298 1.07 -0.22 24.37
C GLN A 298 2.35 -1.05 24.43
N ASN A 299 2.46 -2.08 23.59
CA ASN A 299 3.54 -3.06 23.56
C ASN A 299 4.44 -2.91 22.32
N VAL A 300 4.64 -1.67 21.87
CA VAL A 300 5.70 -1.31 20.90
C VAL A 300 6.81 -0.58 21.63
N HIS A 301 7.99 -1.19 21.64
CA HIS A 301 9.20 -0.70 22.31
C HIS A 301 10.27 -0.30 21.28
N PHE A 302 11.05 0.73 21.58
CA PHE A 302 12.16 1.19 20.76
C PHE A 302 13.46 1.06 21.54
N THR A 303 14.45 0.34 21.01
CA THR A 303 15.71 0.04 21.71
C THR A 303 16.90 0.05 20.75
N ASN A 304 18.11 0.31 21.27
CA ASN A 304 19.33 0.31 20.43
C ASN A 304 20.00 -1.07 20.32
N SER A 305 19.43 -2.06 21.01
CA SER A 305 19.91 -3.44 21.01
C SER A 305 18.74 -4.42 20.87
N PRO A 306 18.99 -5.64 20.34
CA PRO A 306 18.00 -6.71 20.31
C PRO A 306 17.41 -7.00 21.69
N PRO A 307 16.12 -7.38 21.78
CA PRO A 307 15.51 -7.74 23.04
C PRO A 307 16.07 -9.08 23.56
N ALA A 308 16.00 -9.30 24.88
CA ALA A 308 16.54 -10.53 25.51
C ALA A 308 15.91 -11.83 24.96
N ASN A 309 14.70 -11.76 24.43
CA ASN A 309 13.95 -12.86 23.80
C ASN A 309 14.01 -12.81 22.26
N ALA A 310 15.08 -12.25 21.68
CA ALA A 310 15.28 -12.20 20.24
C ALA A 310 15.17 -13.58 19.57
N ASP A 311 15.68 -14.63 20.22
CA ASP A 311 15.65 -16.02 19.72
C ASP A 311 14.22 -16.59 19.59
N GLN A 312 13.25 -16.00 20.28
CA GLN A 312 11.84 -16.40 20.26
C GLN A 312 10.97 -15.46 19.41
N SER A 313 11.61 -14.60 18.61
CA SER A 313 10.95 -13.61 17.79
C SER A 313 11.25 -13.82 16.31
N VAL A 314 10.33 -13.39 15.45
CA VAL A 314 10.62 -13.23 14.02
C VAL A 314 11.41 -11.95 13.88
N HIS A 315 12.66 -12.09 13.43
CA HIS A 315 13.54 -10.98 13.12
C HIS A 315 13.29 -10.48 11.70
N LEU A 316 13.06 -9.18 11.57
CA LEU A 316 12.81 -8.50 10.31
C LEU A 316 13.80 -7.36 10.17
N VAL A 317 14.34 -7.18 8.98
CA VAL A 317 15.28 -6.12 8.65
C VAL A 317 14.68 -5.23 7.57
N ALA A 318 14.77 -3.92 7.78
CA ALA A 318 14.40 -2.86 6.85
C ALA A 318 15.65 -2.02 6.49
N GLY A 319 15.46 -0.81 5.97
CA GLY A 319 16.56 0.07 5.57
C GLY A 319 17.30 0.67 6.77
N GLU A 320 18.55 1.10 6.55
CA GLU A 320 19.32 1.92 7.51
C GLU A 320 19.52 1.27 8.90
N GLY A 321 19.54 -0.07 8.97
CA GLY A 321 19.68 -0.79 10.24
C GLY A 321 18.43 -0.75 11.12
N LEU A 322 17.27 -0.42 10.54
CA LEU A 322 15.97 -0.54 11.18
C LEU A 322 15.51 -2.00 11.19
N GLU A 323 15.29 -2.55 12.37
CA GLU A 323 14.91 -3.93 12.59
C GLU A 323 13.64 -4.02 13.43
N ALA A 324 12.89 -5.11 13.29
CA ALA A 324 11.77 -5.44 14.16
C ALA A 324 11.85 -6.90 14.62
N TYR A 325 11.55 -7.09 15.90
CA TYR A 325 11.39 -8.39 16.54
C TYR A 325 9.93 -8.55 16.93
N LEU A 326 9.26 -9.52 16.30
CA LEU A 326 7.86 -9.87 16.57
C LEU A 326 7.81 -11.16 17.38
N PRO A 327 7.34 -11.16 18.64
CA PRO A 327 7.29 -12.37 19.44
C PRO A 327 6.40 -13.46 18.81
N LEU A 328 6.93 -14.67 18.68
CA LEU A 328 6.21 -15.79 18.05
C LEU A 328 4.90 -16.14 18.77
N ALA A 329 4.89 -16.02 20.09
CA ALA A 329 3.73 -16.27 20.94
C ALA A 329 2.53 -15.37 20.58
N ASP A 330 2.78 -14.14 20.12
CA ASP A 330 1.72 -13.21 19.73
C ASP A 330 1.19 -13.51 18.32
N MET A 331 2.01 -14.10 17.46
CA MET A 331 1.65 -14.34 16.06
C MET A 331 0.92 -15.67 15.86
N VAL A 332 1.34 -16.71 16.57
CA VAL A 332 0.89 -18.08 16.30
C VAL A 332 0.49 -18.76 17.59
N ASP A 333 -0.69 -19.39 17.61
CA ASP A 333 -0.96 -20.43 18.59
C ASP A 333 -0.07 -21.63 18.24
N ILE A 334 1.06 -21.75 18.95
CA ILE A 334 2.09 -22.75 18.70
C ILE A 334 1.47 -24.15 18.72
N THR A 335 0.52 -24.41 19.62
CA THR A 335 -0.13 -25.72 19.75
C THR A 335 -1.00 -26.03 18.53
N ALA A 336 -1.86 -25.08 18.13
CA ALA A 336 -2.71 -25.25 16.96
C ALA A 336 -1.89 -25.33 15.65
N GLU A 337 -0.79 -24.60 15.55
CA GLU A 337 0.08 -24.60 14.36
C GLU A 337 0.89 -25.89 14.26
N VAL A 338 1.41 -26.41 15.38
CA VAL A 338 2.06 -27.71 15.42
C VAL A 338 1.06 -28.80 14.97
N GLU A 339 -0.20 -28.74 15.41
CA GLU A 339 -1.23 -29.69 14.98
C GLU A 339 -1.52 -29.57 13.48
N ARG A 340 -1.71 -28.34 12.98
CA ARG A 340 -1.96 -28.04 11.55
C ARG A 340 -0.82 -28.53 10.66
N LEU A 341 0.42 -28.20 11.00
CA LEU A 341 1.60 -28.60 10.24
C LEU A 341 1.85 -30.11 10.34
N THR A 342 1.58 -30.74 11.49
CA THR A 342 1.67 -32.20 11.64
C THR A 342 0.66 -32.91 10.73
N LYS A 343 -0.58 -32.41 10.65
CA LYS A 343 -1.62 -32.94 9.75
C LYS A 343 -1.31 -32.70 8.27
N ARG A 344 -0.70 -31.56 7.93
CA ARG A 344 -0.25 -31.28 6.55
C ARG A 344 0.93 -32.18 6.16
N LEU A 345 1.88 -32.36 7.07
CA LEU A 345 3.05 -33.21 6.89
C LEU A 345 2.64 -34.67 6.68
N SER A 346 1.68 -35.20 7.45
CA SER A 346 1.21 -36.58 7.25
C SER A 346 0.58 -36.77 5.87
N LYS A 347 -0.25 -35.83 5.40
CA LYS A 347 -0.81 -35.85 4.03
C LYS A 347 0.27 -35.84 2.95
N MET A 348 1.25 -34.92 3.06
CA MET A 348 2.36 -34.82 2.11
C MET A 348 3.23 -36.09 2.12
N GLN A 349 3.44 -36.70 3.29
CA GLN A 349 4.16 -37.97 3.41
C GLN A 349 3.40 -39.12 2.73
N THR A 350 2.08 -39.22 2.87
CA THR A 350 1.27 -40.21 2.17
C THR A 350 1.33 -40.01 0.65
N GLU A 351 1.25 -38.76 0.18
CA GLU A 351 1.40 -38.43 -1.24
C GLU A 351 2.79 -38.84 -1.78
N TYR A 352 3.85 -38.46 -1.06
CA TYR A 352 5.22 -38.85 -1.41
C TYR A 352 5.41 -40.37 -1.43
N GLN A 353 4.85 -41.09 -0.46
CA GLN A 353 4.89 -42.56 -0.44
C GLN A 353 4.20 -43.16 -1.66
N GLY A 354 3.06 -42.60 -2.09
CA GLY A 354 2.36 -43.04 -3.30
C GLY A 354 3.18 -42.78 -4.57
N LEU A 355 3.83 -41.62 -4.67
CA LEU A 355 4.73 -41.28 -5.80
C LEU A 355 5.98 -42.18 -5.81
N ALA A 356 6.60 -42.39 -4.66
CA ALA A 356 7.76 -43.26 -4.51
C ALA A 356 7.44 -44.72 -4.85
N ALA A 357 6.29 -45.24 -4.42
CA ALA A 357 5.84 -46.59 -4.74
C ALA A 357 5.58 -46.80 -6.24
N ARG A 358 5.10 -45.77 -6.94
CA ARG A 358 4.95 -45.79 -8.41
C ARG A 358 6.32 -45.84 -9.10
N LEU A 359 7.26 -45.02 -8.64
CA LEU A 359 8.62 -44.98 -9.19
C LEU A 359 9.44 -46.24 -8.88
N SER A 360 9.15 -46.94 -7.78
CA SER A 360 9.79 -48.22 -7.45
C SER A 360 9.18 -49.44 -8.15
N SER A 361 8.07 -49.27 -8.88
CA SER A 361 7.40 -50.36 -9.60
C SER A 361 8.06 -50.56 -10.97
N PRO A 362 8.73 -51.71 -11.23
CA PRO A 362 9.40 -51.96 -12.51
C PRO A 362 8.43 -51.87 -13.69
N LYS A 363 7.19 -52.35 -13.49
CA LYS A 363 6.11 -52.30 -14.50
C LYS A 363 5.70 -50.88 -14.89
N PHE A 364 5.87 -49.89 -14.01
CA PHE A 364 5.52 -48.50 -14.29
C PHE A 364 6.68 -47.81 -15.02
N VAL A 365 7.90 -48.02 -14.55
CA VAL A 365 9.12 -47.44 -15.16
C VAL A 365 9.35 -47.95 -16.58
N GLU A 366 9.04 -49.23 -16.85
CA GLU A 366 9.26 -49.84 -18.16
C GLU A 366 8.11 -49.63 -19.16
N LYS A 367 6.87 -49.39 -18.70
CA LYS A 367 5.69 -49.28 -19.59
C LYS A 367 5.12 -47.87 -19.74
N ALA A 368 5.45 -46.93 -18.85
CA ALA A 368 4.94 -45.57 -18.94
C ALA A 368 5.81 -44.73 -19.91
N PRO A 369 5.22 -43.80 -20.68
CA PRO A 369 5.96 -42.81 -21.46
C PRO A 369 6.98 -42.03 -20.61
N GLU A 370 8.16 -41.73 -21.18
CA GLU A 370 9.24 -41.03 -20.47
C GLU A 370 8.81 -39.69 -19.86
N ASP A 371 7.98 -38.90 -20.56
CA ASP A 371 7.45 -37.63 -20.06
C ASP A 371 6.59 -37.79 -18.80
N ILE A 372 5.86 -38.91 -18.67
CA ILE A 372 5.05 -39.22 -17.50
C ILE A 372 5.93 -39.66 -16.33
N VAL A 373 6.97 -40.46 -16.59
CA VAL A 373 7.93 -40.86 -15.56
C VAL A 373 8.69 -39.65 -15.02
N ARG A 374 9.17 -38.77 -15.90
CA ARG A 374 9.85 -37.52 -15.52
C ARG A 374 8.94 -36.60 -14.70
N GLY A 375 7.69 -36.39 -15.11
CA GLY A 375 6.74 -35.58 -14.36
C GLY A 375 6.40 -36.15 -12.96
N VAL A 376 6.41 -37.47 -12.78
CA VAL A 376 6.24 -38.11 -11.46
C VAL A 376 7.50 -37.97 -10.60
N GLN A 377 8.71 -38.06 -11.20
CA GLN A 377 9.98 -37.82 -10.51
C GLN A 377 10.10 -36.37 -10.01
N GLU A 378 9.78 -35.39 -10.86
CA GLU A 378 9.79 -33.96 -10.50
C GLU A 378 8.82 -33.68 -9.35
N LYS A 379 7.58 -34.17 -9.44
CA LYS A 379 6.59 -34.05 -8.36
C LYS A 379 7.05 -34.70 -7.06
N ALA A 380 7.71 -35.87 -7.13
CA ALA A 380 8.23 -36.53 -5.94
C ALA A 380 9.37 -35.73 -5.29
N ALA A 381 10.27 -35.16 -6.09
CA ALA A 381 11.37 -34.31 -5.62
C ALA A 381 10.84 -33.04 -4.95
N GLU A 382 9.92 -32.31 -5.60
CA GLU A 382 9.28 -31.11 -5.03
C GLU A 382 8.54 -31.43 -3.71
N THR A 383 7.81 -32.54 -3.67
CA THR A 383 7.06 -32.94 -2.46
C THR A 383 8.03 -33.27 -1.32
N LYS A 384 9.16 -33.92 -1.61
CA LYS A 384 10.20 -34.23 -0.63
C LYS A 384 10.86 -32.98 -0.06
N GLU A 385 11.14 -31.99 -0.89
CA GLU A 385 11.68 -30.70 -0.47
C GLU A 385 10.69 -29.97 0.46
N LYS A 386 9.42 -29.89 0.05
CA LYS A 386 8.33 -29.30 0.88
C LYS A 386 8.18 -30.02 2.23
N ILE A 387 8.29 -31.35 2.26
CA ILE A 387 8.30 -32.13 3.52
C ILE A 387 9.48 -31.73 4.40
N THR A 388 10.68 -31.58 3.83
CA THR A 388 11.90 -31.24 4.57
C THR A 388 11.78 -29.85 5.21
N LEU A 389 11.32 -28.86 4.44
CA LEU A 389 11.06 -27.51 4.95
C LEU A 389 10.00 -27.52 6.07
N THR A 390 8.93 -28.29 5.90
CA THR A 390 7.87 -28.41 6.93
C THR A 390 8.36 -29.10 8.20
N LYS A 391 9.25 -30.10 8.09
CA LYS A 391 9.89 -30.74 9.26
C LYS A 391 10.78 -29.77 10.03
N ASN A 392 11.63 -29.03 9.33
CA ASN A 392 12.51 -28.04 9.96
C ASN A 392 11.70 -27.00 10.72
N ARG A 393 10.60 -26.54 10.11
CA ARG A 393 9.69 -25.59 10.74
C ARG A 393 8.99 -26.16 11.99
N LEU A 394 8.53 -27.41 11.94
CA LEU A 394 7.94 -28.09 13.09
C LEU A 394 8.93 -28.27 14.24
N ALA A 395 10.19 -28.61 13.94
CA ALA A 395 11.24 -28.74 14.94
C ALA A 395 11.51 -27.40 15.64
N PHE A 396 11.59 -26.31 14.87
CA PHE A 396 11.73 -24.96 15.40
C PHE A 396 10.57 -24.60 16.34
N LEU A 397 9.31 -24.72 15.88
CA LEU A 397 8.12 -24.37 16.68
C LEU A 397 8.00 -25.19 17.98
N LYS A 398 8.37 -26.48 17.96
CA LYS A 398 8.37 -27.32 19.17
C LYS A 398 9.42 -26.88 20.19
N SER A 399 10.63 -26.56 19.73
CA SER A 399 11.69 -26.04 20.61
C SER A 399 11.31 -24.69 21.26
N THR A 400 10.56 -23.85 20.54
CA THR A 400 10.04 -22.58 21.08
C THR A 400 8.90 -22.79 22.08
N GLY A 401 8.03 -23.78 21.84
CA GLY A 401 6.92 -24.12 22.74
C GLY A 401 7.38 -24.69 24.09
N GLU A 402 8.43 -25.52 24.10
CA GLU A 402 9.01 -26.08 25.33
C GLU A 402 9.66 -25.00 26.20
N ALA A 403 10.42 -24.07 25.60
CA ALA A 403 11.02 -22.93 26.30
C ALA A 403 9.98 -21.95 26.88
N CYS A 404 8.81 -21.84 26.26
CA CYS A 404 7.70 -21.02 26.76
C CYS A 404 6.94 -21.68 27.93
N SER A 405 7.03 -23.01 28.08
CA SER A 405 6.40 -23.75 29.19
C SER A 405 7.24 -23.73 30.48
N GLU A 406 8.57 -23.62 30.38
CA GLU A 406 9.46 -23.50 31.54
C GLU A 406 9.45 -22.11 32.18
N SER A 407 9.06 -21.05 31.46
CA SER A 407 8.98 -19.68 32.00
C SER A 407 7.66 -19.35 32.71
N LEU A 408 6.68 -20.27 32.70
CA LEU A 408 5.34 -20.10 33.27
C LEU A 408 5.10 -20.85 34.59
N LEU A 409 6.12 -21.43 35.22
CA LEU A 409 6.00 -21.94 36.59
C LEU A 409 6.32 -20.83 37.61
N PRO A 410 5.34 -20.27 38.36
CA PRO A 410 5.65 -19.40 39.47
C PRO A 410 6.37 -20.22 40.55
N SER A 411 7.41 -19.62 41.11
CA SER A 411 8.22 -20.13 42.22
C SER A 411 7.37 -20.29 43.49
N VAL A 412 6.49 -21.30 43.54
CA VAL A 412 5.70 -21.66 44.72
C VAL A 412 6.39 -22.85 45.39
N GLU A 413 7.59 -22.64 45.92
CA GLU A 413 8.22 -23.54 46.89
C GLU A 413 9.46 -22.88 47.52
N LYS A 414 9.28 -21.74 48.20
CA LYS A 414 10.29 -21.21 49.14
C LYS A 414 9.78 -20.28 50.24
N PHE A 415 8.48 -20.33 50.54
CA PHE A 415 7.89 -19.68 51.73
C PHE A 415 7.09 -20.72 52.54
N SER A 416 7.76 -21.66 53.19
CA SER A 416 7.15 -22.54 54.20
C SER A 416 8.03 -22.70 55.44
N ALA A 417 8.78 -21.65 55.79
CA ALA A 417 9.55 -21.61 57.03
C ALA A 417 9.71 -20.16 57.51
N MET A 418 8.64 -19.58 58.08
CA MET A 418 8.67 -18.44 59.04
C MET A 418 7.25 -17.87 59.23
N ALA A 419 6.33 -18.61 59.84
CA ALA A 419 5.09 -18.05 60.40
C ALA A 419 4.37 -19.08 61.29
N PHE A 420 5.00 -19.51 62.39
CA PHE A 420 4.27 -20.17 63.47
C PHE A 420 4.87 -19.76 64.83
N THR A 421 4.68 -18.50 65.16
CA THR A 421 4.77 -18.02 66.54
C THR A 421 3.74 -16.91 66.71
N GLU A 422 3.00 -16.99 67.82
CA GLU A 422 2.00 -16.02 68.31
C GLU A 422 0.60 -16.08 67.70
N ARG A 423 -0.31 -16.80 68.38
CA ARG A 423 -1.49 -16.23 69.05
C ARG A 423 -2.48 -17.34 69.45
N SER A 424 -2.48 -17.72 70.73
CA SER A 424 -3.70 -18.14 71.43
C SER A 424 -3.50 -18.08 72.94
N LYS A 425 -3.82 -16.92 73.51
CA LYS A 425 -4.23 -16.73 74.91
C LYS A 425 -5.25 -15.60 74.90
N LYS A 426 -6.54 -15.92 74.94
CA LYS A 426 -7.56 -15.28 75.79
C LYS A 426 -8.97 -15.78 75.43
N GLN A 427 -9.63 -16.26 76.49
CA GLN A 427 -11.04 -16.56 76.73
C GLN A 427 -11.66 -17.75 76.00
#